data_AF-A0A848TXG8-F1
#
_entry.id   AF-A0A848TXG8-F1
#
_cell.length_a   1.000
_cell.length_b   1.000
_cell.length_c   1.000
_cell.angle_alpha   90.00
_cell.angle_beta   90.00
_cell.angle_gamma   90.00
#
_symmetry.space_group_name_H-M   'P 1'
#
loop_
_entity.id
_entity.type
_entity.pdbx_description
1 polymer ?
#
loop_
_entity_poly.entity_id
_entity_poly.type
_entity_poly.pdbx_seq_one_letter_code
_entity_poly.pdbx_strand_id
1 'polypeptide(L)'
;MELQIPYRLGQTLHVLLFFFVSTALCAQNDSIKLKNNDLLVGEIKTLNKSVLVFKTSYSDKDFNIDFDDIISISTTGLCVIHLTNRTQITGRMKPLAPHKARIIDKDGVVSEISIQDIIRLEEIDEEFWSRFTGAFDVGFNLSKTNNNRQLTYTGNLKYSSDKWSSAFDFNVLYSERDNAERIERKTMSLAIQRYLKQWYISGEISYLQSTEQGIRNRITPAAGAGRLLIASNKLFWIVGTGLTYNIEDFFDSQLNKRSTELQLITQFDMFNFENLNFTTKVIGFPSLSERGRFRVDYNFVLKYDLPFDFYIKAEFTLNYDNQPAVVGNFADYVFSSGFGWELK
;
A
#
# COMPACT_ATOMS: atom_id res chain seq x y z
N MET A 1 73.16 6.63 21.69
CA MET A 1 72.39 6.57 22.95
C MET A 1 70.92 6.61 22.55
N GLU A 2 70.28 5.43 22.63
CA GLU A 2 68.85 5.07 22.61
C GLU A 2 67.91 5.83 21.63
N LEU A 3 67.56 5.26 20.46
CA LEU A 3 66.51 4.24 20.17
C LEU A 3 65.11 4.60 20.69
N GLN A 4 64.19 4.90 19.77
CA GLN A 4 62.86 4.26 19.77
C GLN A 4 62.25 4.19 18.36
N ILE A 5 61.76 2.99 18.07
CA ILE A 5 61.32 2.39 16.78
C ILE A 5 59.81 2.66 16.59
N PRO A 6 59.30 2.70 15.33
CA PRO A 6 57.95 3.20 15.03
C PRO A 6 56.84 2.17 15.27
N TYR A 7 55.63 2.66 15.55
CA TYR A 7 54.39 1.88 15.61
C TYR A 7 54.06 1.26 14.23
N ARG A 8 54.11 -0.08 14.14
CA ARG A 8 53.58 -0.84 13.01
C ARG A 8 52.06 -0.97 13.13
N LEU A 9 51.36 -0.43 12.13
CA LEU A 9 49.95 -0.64 11.89
C LEU A 9 49.74 -2.07 11.36
N GLY A 10 49.37 -3.01 12.23
CA GLY A 10 48.97 -4.35 11.83
C GLY A 10 47.54 -4.34 11.28
N GLN A 11 47.39 -4.28 9.96
CA GLN A 11 46.09 -4.50 9.30
C GLN A 11 45.76 -6.01 9.35
N THR A 12 44.83 -6.39 10.22
CA THR A 12 44.24 -7.74 10.21
C THR A 12 43.08 -7.77 9.22
N LEU A 13 43.36 -8.27 8.02
CA LEU A 13 42.38 -8.52 6.96
C LEU A 13 41.44 -9.66 7.40
N HIS A 14 40.22 -9.34 7.81
CA HIS A 14 39.18 -10.32 8.07
C HIS A 14 38.47 -10.62 6.74
N VAL A 15 38.84 -11.73 6.10
CA VAL A 15 38.13 -12.25 4.92
C VAL A 15 36.88 -12.96 5.42
N LEU A 16 35.72 -12.33 5.22
CA LEU A 16 34.42 -12.94 5.49
C LEU A 16 34.05 -13.83 4.30
N LEU A 17 34.21 -15.14 4.45
CA LEU A 17 33.86 -16.13 3.44
C LEU A 17 32.35 -16.41 3.51
N PHE A 18 31.58 -15.85 2.57
CA PHE A 18 30.14 -16.14 2.42
C PHE A 18 29.97 -17.51 1.76
N PHE A 19 29.58 -18.52 2.53
CA PHE A 19 29.18 -19.83 2.01
C PHE A 19 27.77 -19.70 1.40
N PHE A 20 27.67 -19.68 0.08
CA PHE A 20 26.41 -19.90 -0.62
C PHE A 20 26.10 -21.40 -0.58
N VAL A 21 25.22 -21.80 0.33
CA VAL A 21 24.58 -23.12 0.28
C VAL A 21 23.52 -23.06 -0.81
N SER A 22 23.75 -23.74 -1.94
CA SER A 22 22.72 -23.90 -2.97
C SER A 22 21.67 -24.88 -2.45
N THR A 23 20.54 -24.37 -1.97
CA THR A 23 19.36 -25.20 -1.78
C THR A 23 18.83 -25.59 -3.16
N ALA A 24 18.68 -26.89 -3.39
CA ALA A 24 17.97 -27.40 -4.56
C ALA A 24 16.50 -26.96 -4.44
N LEU A 25 16.12 -25.94 -5.19
CA LEU A 25 14.74 -25.52 -5.35
C LEU A 25 13.99 -26.62 -6.09
N CYS A 26 13.10 -27.33 -5.39
CA CYS A 26 12.03 -28.05 -6.05
C CYS A 26 11.19 -27.00 -6.79
N ALA A 27 11.30 -26.96 -8.12
CA ALA A 27 10.49 -26.06 -8.93
C ALA A 27 9.02 -26.40 -8.72
N GLN A 28 8.29 -25.44 -8.17
CA GLN A 28 6.85 -25.49 -8.10
C GLN A 28 6.28 -25.46 -9.52
N ASN A 29 5.35 -26.38 -9.82
CA ASN A 29 4.77 -26.53 -11.15
C ASN A 29 3.27 -26.23 -11.09
N ASP A 30 2.96 -24.98 -10.77
CA ASP A 30 1.63 -24.44 -10.97
C ASP A 30 1.37 -24.25 -12.48
N SER A 31 0.10 -24.22 -12.84
CA SER A 31 -0.28 -23.95 -14.23
C SER A 31 -1.55 -23.14 -14.33
N ILE A 32 -1.58 -22.29 -15.35
CA ILE A 32 -2.76 -21.51 -15.74
C ILE A 32 -3.03 -21.74 -17.21
N LYS A 33 -4.31 -21.78 -17.56
CA LYS A 33 -4.75 -21.85 -18.96
C LYS A 33 -5.47 -20.57 -19.32
N LEU A 34 -5.09 -20.00 -20.46
CA LEU A 34 -5.65 -18.75 -20.96
C LEU A 34 -6.81 -18.99 -21.93
N LYS A 35 -7.61 -17.95 -22.21
CA LYS A 35 -8.74 -17.98 -23.17
C LYS A 35 -8.31 -18.40 -24.58
N ASN A 36 -7.09 -18.03 -24.98
CA ASN A 36 -6.50 -18.43 -26.27
C ASN A 36 -6.01 -19.89 -26.29
N ASN A 37 -6.27 -20.65 -25.22
CA ASN A 37 -5.92 -22.05 -25.02
C ASN A 37 -4.44 -22.31 -24.71
N ASP A 38 -3.62 -21.26 -24.55
CA ASP A 38 -2.24 -21.39 -24.11
C ASP A 38 -2.17 -21.91 -22.66
N LEU A 39 -1.17 -22.75 -22.41
CA LEU A 39 -0.87 -23.31 -21.09
C LEU A 39 0.46 -22.73 -20.63
N LEU A 40 0.41 -21.97 -19.53
CA LEU A 40 1.61 -21.49 -18.85
C LEU A 40 1.89 -22.36 -17.63
N VAL A 41 3.16 -22.74 -17.47
CA VAL A 41 3.66 -23.56 -16.36
C VAL A 41 4.73 -22.76 -15.62
N GLY A 42 4.64 -22.71 -14.29
CA GLY A 42 5.45 -21.83 -13.46
C GLY A 42 4.93 -21.78 -12.03
N GLU A 43 5.01 -20.62 -11.40
CA GLU A 43 4.64 -20.39 -10.00
C GLU A 43 3.67 -19.21 -9.92
N ILE A 44 2.53 -19.41 -9.26
CA ILE A 44 1.56 -18.34 -9.04
C ILE A 44 1.99 -17.57 -7.79
N LYS A 45 2.47 -16.33 -7.98
CA LYS A 45 2.91 -15.50 -6.85
C LYS A 45 1.72 -14.92 -6.09
N THR A 46 0.95 -14.09 -6.78
CA THR A 46 -0.19 -13.37 -6.19
C THR A 46 -1.26 -13.11 -7.23
N LEU A 47 -2.49 -12.93 -6.77
CA LEU A 47 -3.59 -12.34 -7.51
C LEU A 47 -4.14 -11.20 -6.67
N ASN A 48 -4.15 -9.99 -7.22
CA ASN A 48 -4.77 -8.85 -6.57
C ASN A 48 -5.21 -7.82 -7.63
N LYS A 49 -6.29 -7.08 -7.36
CA LYS A 49 -6.82 -6.04 -8.26
C LYS A 49 -6.99 -6.52 -9.71
N SER A 50 -7.50 -7.74 -9.90
CA SER A 50 -7.72 -8.36 -11.21
C SER A 50 -6.44 -8.63 -12.03
N VAL A 51 -5.27 -8.65 -11.41
CA VAL A 51 -3.98 -9.00 -12.04
C VAL A 51 -3.35 -10.18 -11.31
N LEU A 52 -3.03 -11.24 -12.05
CA LEU A 52 -2.26 -12.38 -11.58
C LEU A 52 -0.77 -12.15 -11.89
N VAL A 53 0.06 -12.22 -10.86
CA VAL A 53 1.52 -12.22 -10.97
C VAL A 53 2.01 -13.66 -11.07
N PHE A 54 2.67 -14.00 -12.18
CA PHE A 54 3.09 -15.36 -12.51
C PHE A 54 4.59 -15.40 -12.80
N LYS A 55 5.32 -16.22 -12.07
CA LYS A 55 6.76 -16.42 -12.27
C LYS A 55 7.01 -17.66 -13.12
N THR A 56 8.03 -17.63 -13.96
CA THR A 56 8.44 -18.80 -14.76
C THR A 56 9.92 -19.09 -14.56
N SER A 57 10.35 -20.31 -14.86
CA SER A 57 11.76 -20.70 -14.75
C SER A 57 12.64 -20.13 -15.87
N TYR A 58 12.03 -19.61 -16.94
CA TYR A 58 12.71 -19.14 -18.15
C TYR A 58 12.68 -17.61 -18.31
N SER A 59 12.20 -16.87 -17.29
CA SER A 59 12.21 -15.41 -17.24
C SER A 59 12.60 -14.96 -15.84
N ASP A 60 13.54 -14.02 -15.76
CA ASP A 60 13.91 -13.37 -14.50
C ASP A 60 12.85 -12.36 -14.03
N LYS A 61 11.95 -11.95 -14.93
CA LYS A 61 10.81 -11.08 -14.62
C LYS A 61 9.54 -11.90 -14.42
N ASP A 62 8.77 -11.53 -13.40
CA ASP A 62 7.40 -12.00 -13.22
C ASP A 62 6.48 -11.40 -14.28
N PHE A 63 5.54 -12.19 -14.77
CA PHE A 63 4.53 -11.78 -15.75
C PHE A 63 3.27 -11.30 -15.04
N ASN A 64 2.76 -10.15 -15.45
CA ASN A 64 1.43 -9.67 -15.06
C ASN A 64 0.41 -10.12 -16.10
N ILE A 65 -0.57 -10.89 -15.67
CA ILE A 65 -1.60 -11.48 -16.52
C ILE A 65 -2.96 -10.96 -16.07
N ASP A 66 -3.75 -10.44 -17.00
CA ASP A 66 -5.11 -10.03 -16.74
C ASP A 66 -5.92 -11.24 -16.27
N PHE A 67 -6.49 -11.13 -15.07
CA PHE A 67 -7.15 -12.27 -14.43
C PHE A 67 -8.36 -12.76 -15.23
N ASP A 68 -9.00 -11.86 -15.97
CA ASP A 68 -10.10 -12.18 -16.86
C ASP A 68 -9.72 -13.17 -17.97
N ASP A 69 -8.46 -13.21 -18.38
CA ASP A 69 -7.99 -14.07 -19.48
C ASP A 69 -7.71 -15.50 -19.04
N ILE A 70 -7.81 -15.78 -17.73
CA ILE A 70 -7.55 -17.10 -17.16
C ILE A 70 -8.85 -17.90 -17.09
N ILE A 71 -8.86 -19.06 -17.73
CA ILE A 71 -10.01 -19.99 -17.76
C ILE A 71 -9.81 -21.22 -16.86
N SER A 72 -8.59 -21.46 -16.39
CA SER A 72 -8.25 -22.61 -15.54
C SER A 72 -7.01 -22.31 -14.71
N ILE A 73 -7.02 -22.70 -13.44
CA ILE A 73 -5.89 -22.57 -12.52
C ILE A 73 -5.65 -23.90 -11.81
N SER A 74 -4.39 -24.28 -11.69
CA SER A 74 -3.92 -25.42 -10.90
C SER A 74 -2.73 -24.99 -10.05
N THR A 75 -2.84 -25.22 -8.74
CA THR A 75 -1.73 -25.00 -7.81
C THR A 75 -1.22 -26.32 -7.25
N THR A 76 0.05 -26.33 -6.89
CA THR A 76 0.74 -27.43 -6.20
C THR A 76 1.02 -27.06 -4.75
N GLY A 77 1.41 -25.81 -4.49
CA GLY A 77 1.48 -25.19 -3.18
C GLY A 77 0.11 -24.89 -2.57
N LEU A 78 0.12 -24.63 -1.25
CA LEU A 78 -1.05 -24.17 -0.53
C LEU A 78 -1.25 -22.67 -0.80
N CYS A 79 -2.45 -22.29 -1.19
CA CYS A 79 -2.80 -20.90 -1.39
C CYS A 79 -3.84 -20.47 -0.36
N VAL A 80 -3.75 -19.22 0.08
CA VAL A 80 -4.86 -18.51 0.70
C VAL A 80 -5.72 -17.91 -0.41
N ILE A 81 -6.98 -18.33 -0.47
CA ILE A 81 -7.92 -17.93 -1.52
C ILE A 81 -9.05 -17.16 -0.88
N HIS A 82 -9.20 -15.90 -1.27
CA HIS A 82 -10.30 -15.03 -0.85
C HIS A 82 -11.35 -14.95 -1.94
N LEU A 83 -12.60 -15.30 -1.61
CA LEU A 83 -13.72 -15.32 -2.54
C LEU A 83 -14.64 -14.11 -2.41
N THR A 84 -15.46 -13.84 -3.43
CA THR A 84 -16.53 -12.83 -3.48
C THR A 84 -17.52 -12.93 -2.32
N ASN A 85 -17.85 -14.15 -1.92
CA ASN A 85 -18.72 -14.43 -0.77
C ASN A 85 -18.00 -14.24 0.59
N ARG A 86 -16.74 -13.78 0.58
CA ARG A 86 -15.87 -13.53 1.74
C ARG A 86 -15.49 -14.78 2.53
N THR A 87 -15.66 -15.95 1.91
CA THR A 87 -15.03 -17.17 2.41
C THR A 87 -13.55 -17.08 2.08
N GLN A 88 -12.74 -17.36 3.09
CA GLN A 88 -11.33 -17.61 2.91
C GLN A 88 -11.11 -19.10 3.04
N ILE A 89 -10.50 -19.69 2.02
CA ILE A 89 -10.19 -21.12 2.00
C ILE A 89 -8.68 -21.24 1.80
N THR A 90 -8.04 -22.00 2.67
CA THR A 90 -6.63 -22.34 2.53
C THR A 90 -6.54 -23.73 1.93
N GLY A 91 -6.01 -23.84 0.72
CA GLY A 91 -5.98 -25.11 0.02
C GLY A 91 -5.26 -25.07 -1.31
N ARG A 92 -5.19 -26.24 -1.95
CA ARG A 92 -4.67 -26.41 -3.31
C ARG A 92 -5.82 -26.27 -4.30
N MET A 93 -5.60 -25.57 -5.40
CA MET A 93 -6.59 -25.47 -6.46
C MET A 93 -6.32 -26.50 -7.53
N LYS A 94 -7.38 -27.19 -7.96
CA LYS A 94 -7.37 -28.08 -9.12
C LYS A 94 -8.44 -27.68 -10.12
N PRO A 95 -8.16 -27.80 -11.42
CA PRO A 95 -9.12 -27.47 -12.45
C PRO A 95 -10.27 -28.48 -12.43
N LEU A 96 -11.49 -27.98 -12.61
CA LEU A 96 -12.70 -28.80 -12.70
C LEU A 96 -13.29 -28.76 -14.11
N ALA A 97 -13.51 -27.56 -14.61
CA ALA A 97 -14.05 -27.28 -15.94
C ALA A 97 -13.61 -25.86 -16.34
N PRO A 98 -13.80 -25.41 -17.59
CA PRO A 98 -13.54 -24.02 -17.95
C PRO A 98 -14.28 -23.07 -16.99
N HIS A 99 -13.55 -22.10 -16.42
CA HIS A 99 -14.00 -21.13 -15.42
C HIS A 99 -14.36 -21.71 -14.04
N LYS A 100 -14.10 -23.00 -13.78
CA LYS A 100 -14.40 -23.64 -12.49
C LYS A 100 -13.16 -24.34 -11.92
N ALA A 101 -12.97 -24.18 -10.62
CA ALA A 101 -11.91 -24.86 -9.87
C ALA A 101 -12.48 -25.55 -8.63
N ARG A 102 -11.75 -26.56 -8.16
CA ARG A 102 -11.94 -27.19 -6.85
C ARG A 102 -10.81 -26.76 -5.94
N ILE A 103 -11.14 -26.34 -4.73
CA ILE A 103 -10.18 -26.11 -3.66
C ILE A 103 -10.21 -27.34 -2.76
N ILE A 104 -9.03 -27.95 -2.56
CA ILE A 104 -8.81 -29.05 -1.64
C ILE A 104 -8.09 -28.45 -0.43
N ASP A 105 -8.78 -28.31 0.69
CA ASP A 105 -8.19 -27.77 1.92
C ASP A 105 -7.25 -28.78 2.61
N LYS A 106 -6.66 -28.37 3.74
CA LYS A 106 -5.75 -29.23 4.53
C LYS A 106 -6.46 -30.46 5.13
N ASP A 107 -7.76 -30.36 5.36
CA ASP A 107 -8.58 -31.43 5.95
C ASP A 107 -9.20 -32.35 4.87
N GLY A 108 -8.91 -32.07 3.60
CA GLY A 108 -9.40 -32.83 2.44
C GLY A 108 -10.81 -32.44 1.97
N VAL A 109 -11.39 -31.37 2.52
CA VAL A 109 -12.70 -30.85 2.07
C VAL A 109 -12.54 -30.24 0.68
N VAL A 110 -13.45 -30.62 -0.21
CA VAL A 110 -13.48 -30.14 -1.59
C VAL A 110 -14.56 -29.07 -1.74
N SER A 111 -14.15 -27.86 -2.09
CA SER A 111 -15.07 -26.75 -2.40
C SER A 111 -15.01 -26.42 -3.89
N GLU A 112 -16.15 -26.44 -4.58
CA GLU A 112 -16.24 -26.01 -5.98
C GLU A 112 -16.51 -24.50 -6.05
N ILE A 113 -15.72 -23.80 -6.86
CA ILE A 113 -15.78 -22.35 -7.01
C ILE A 113 -15.75 -21.92 -8.48
N SER A 114 -16.28 -20.75 -8.77
CA SER A 114 -15.97 -20.04 -10.02
C SER A 114 -14.60 -19.37 -9.90
N ILE A 115 -13.81 -19.41 -10.96
CA ILE A 115 -12.51 -18.68 -10.99
C ILE A 115 -12.75 -17.18 -10.82
N GLN A 116 -13.84 -16.64 -11.39
CA GLN A 116 -14.18 -15.22 -11.28
C GLN A 116 -14.58 -14.80 -9.86
N ASP A 117 -14.92 -15.75 -8.99
CA ASP A 117 -15.20 -15.45 -7.58
C ASP A 117 -13.92 -15.20 -6.77
N ILE A 118 -12.74 -15.50 -7.32
CA ILE A 118 -11.47 -15.27 -6.62
C ILE A 118 -11.12 -13.78 -6.68
N ILE A 119 -11.11 -13.15 -5.52
CA ILE A 119 -10.71 -11.74 -5.35
C ILE A 119 -9.20 -11.62 -5.17
N ARG A 120 -8.64 -12.50 -4.33
CA ARG A 120 -7.23 -12.52 -3.98
C ARG A 120 -6.77 -13.96 -3.81
N LEU A 121 -5.59 -14.24 -4.31
CA LEU A 121 -4.91 -15.52 -4.17
C LEU A 121 -3.48 -15.22 -3.80
N GLU A 122 -3.00 -15.85 -2.74
CA GLU A 122 -1.60 -15.74 -2.32
C GLU A 122 -1.08 -17.12 -1.99
N GLU A 123 0.09 -17.45 -2.53
CA GLU A 123 0.83 -18.61 -2.09
C GLU A 123 1.22 -18.45 -0.62
N ILE A 124 1.02 -19.52 0.16
CA ILE A 124 1.57 -19.62 1.51
C ILE A 124 3.02 -20.03 1.37
N ASP A 125 3.90 -19.04 1.27
CA ASP A 125 5.29 -19.25 1.62
C ASP A 125 5.38 -19.33 3.15
N GLU A 126 5.84 -20.46 3.70
CA GLU A 126 5.85 -20.73 5.15
C GLU A 126 6.74 -19.76 5.95
N GLU A 127 7.52 -18.92 5.27
CA GLU A 127 8.39 -17.93 5.90
C GLU A 127 7.60 -16.73 6.42
N PHE A 128 7.64 -16.49 7.74
CA PHE A 128 7.01 -15.33 8.40
C PHE A 128 7.28 -13.99 7.70
N TRP A 129 8.44 -13.86 7.04
CA TRP A 129 8.86 -12.67 6.31
C TRP A 129 8.11 -12.40 5.00
N SER A 130 7.49 -13.43 4.37
CA SER A 130 6.72 -13.26 3.13
C SER A 130 5.49 -12.35 3.29
N ARG A 131 5.02 -12.20 4.53
CA ARG A 131 3.87 -11.36 4.90
C ARG A 131 4.21 -9.89 5.08
N PHE A 132 5.50 -9.54 5.05
CA PHE A 132 5.98 -8.18 5.14
C PHE A 132 6.39 -7.66 3.77
N THR A 133 5.93 -6.47 3.42
CA THR A 133 6.37 -5.74 2.23
C THR A 133 6.77 -4.34 2.66
N GLY A 134 7.96 -3.89 2.27
CA GLY A 134 8.41 -2.56 2.65
C GLY A 134 9.45 -2.01 1.69
N ALA A 135 9.66 -0.71 1.79
CA ALA A 135 10.71 0.00 1.11
C ALA A 135 11.31 1.04 2.07
N PHE A 136 12.57 1.38 1.84
CA PHE A 136 13.26 2.45 2.53
C PHE A 136 14.13 3.19 1.52
N ASP A 137 13.95 4.50 1.46
CA ASP A 137 14.56 5.38 0.49
C ASP A 137 15.26 6.54 1.21
N VAL A 138 16.45 6.88 0.72
CA VAL A 138 17.18 8.09 1.12
C VAL A 138 17.36 8.96 -0.13
N GLY A 139 16.75 10.14 -0.11
CA GLY A 139 16.79 11.09 -1.22
C GLY A 139 17.62 12.32 -0.87
N PHE A 140 18.47 12.75 -1.82
CA PHE A 140 19.17 14.03 -1.74
C PHE A 140 18.84 14.86 -2.97
N ASN A 141 18.43 16.11 -2.77
CA ASN A 141 18.15 17.05 -3.85
C ASN A 141 18.97 18.33 -3.65
N LEU A 142 19.66 18.77 -4.70
CA LEU A 142 20.40 20.02 -4.73
C LEU A 142 19.91 20.85 -5.90
N SER A 143 19.40 22.04 -5.62
CA SER A 143 19.02 23.01 -6.64
C SER A 143 19.91 24.23 -6.56
N LYS A 144 20.41 24.69 -7.73
CA LYS A 144 21.14 25.95 -7.84
C LYS A 144 20.28 27.14 -7.40
N THR A 145 18.97 27.07 -7.63
CA THR A 145 18.02 28.09 -7.21
C THR A 145 18.02 28.19 -5.69
N ASN A 146 18.42 29.36 -5.18
CA ASN A 146 18.55 29.67 -3.74
C ASN A 146 19.48 28.71 -2.97
N ASN A 147 20.42 28.03 -3.66
CA ASN A 147 21.34 27.06 -3.07
C ASN A 147 20.63 26.01 -2.20
N ASN A 148 19.42 25.61 -2.63
CA ASN A 148 18.53 24.78 -1.85
C ASN A 148 19.04 23.33 -1.78
N ARG A 149 19.21 22.83 -0.56
CA ARG A 149 19.66 21.48 -0.23
C ARG A 149 18.55 20.77 0.52
N GLN A 150 18.16 19.60 0.03
CA GLN A 150 17.11 18.80 0.65
C GLN A 150 17.60 17.38 0.90
N LEU A 151 17.29 16.87 2.08
CA LEU A 151 17.55 15.50 2.47
C LEU A 151 16.23 14.89 2.93
N THR A 152 15.89 13.75 2.33
CA THR A 152 14.64 13.03 2.60
C THR A 152 14.94 11.60 3.02
N TYR A 153 14.28 11.15 4.08
CA TYR A 153 14.22 9.74 4.46
C TYR A 153 12.77 9.30 4.39
N THR A 154 12.48 8.28 3.60
CA THR A 154 11.13 7.74 3.46
C THR A 154 11.19 6.24 3.72
N GLY A 155 10.19 5.72 4.41
CA GLY A 155 10.05 4.28 4.51
C GLY A 155 8.61 3.88 4.73
N ASN A 156 8.27 2.71 4.23
CA ASN A 156 7.00 2.05 4.47
C ASN A 156 7.23 0.59 4.80
N LEU A 157 6.44 0.05 5.72
CA LEU A 157 6.41 -1.35 6.08
C LEU A 157 4.95 -1.77 6.24
N LYS A 158 4.54 -2.77 5.48
CA LYS A 158 3.20 -3.33 5.47
C LYS A 158 3.27 -4.78 5.91
N TYR A 159 2.33 -5.16 6.77
CA TYR A 159 2.07 -6.54 7.13
C TYR A 159 0.67 -6.91 6.64
N SER A 160 0.54 -8.06 5.99
CA SER A 160 -0.75 -8.58 5.54
C SER A 160 -0.93 -10.03 5.99
N SER A 161 -2.09 -10.32 6.55
CA SER A 161 -2.54 -11.66 6.90
C SER A 161 -4.05 -11.78 6.69
N ASP A 162 -4.56 -13.00 6.81
CA ASP A 162 -5.98 -13.38 6.73
C ASP A 162 -6.95 -12.40 7.40
N LYS A 163 -6.61 -11.96 8.62
CA LYS A 163 -7.51 -11.18 9.49
C LYS A 163 -6.93 -9.84 9.89
N TRP A 164 -5.65 -9.61 9.68
CA TRP A 164 -4.96 -8.41 10.13
C TRP A 164 -4.16 -7.80 9.00
N SER A 165 -4.23 -6.48 8.89
CA SER A 165 -3.30 -5.69 8.11
C SER A 165 -2.73 -4.59 8.98
N SER A 166 -1.44 -4.34 8.86
CA SER A 166 -0.78 -3.21 9.52
C SER A 166 0.04 -2.46 8.49
N ALA A 167 0.09 -1.14 8.60
CA ALA A 167 0.92 -0.28 7.77
C ALA A 167 1.64 0.72 8.67
N PHE A 168 2.95 0.78 8.55
CA PHE A 168 3.80 1.79 9.15
C PHE A 168 4.45 2.60 8.04
N ASP A 169 4.32 3.91 8.10
CA ASP A 169 4.92 4.83 7.13
C ASP A 169 5.64 5.94 7.89
N PHE A 170 6.80 6.36 7.39
CA PHE A 170 7.46 7.58 7.87
C PHE A 170 8.09 8.36 6.72
N ASN A 171 8.12 9.68 6.88
CA ASN A 171 8.82 10.58 5.98
C ASN A 171 9.45 11.71 6.81
N VAL A 172 10.73 11.96 6.56
CA VAL A 172 11.49 13.03 7.20
C VAL A 172 12.14 13.85 6.10
N LEU A 173 11.82 15.14 6.06
CA LEU A 173 12.37 16.12 5.14
C LEU A 173 13.12 17.19 5.93
N TYR A 174 14.37 17.42 5.55
CA TYR A 174 15.14 18.59 5.93
C TYR A 174 15.45 19.39 4.66
N SER A 175 15.11 20.68 4.65
CA SER A 175 15.43 21.57 3.54
C SER A 175 16.03 22.87 4.05
N GLU A 176 17.18 23.21 3.50
CA GLU A 176 17.94 24.43 3.82
C GLU A 176 18.15 25.22 2.53
N ARG A 177 17.91 26.53 2.58
CA ARG A 177 18.03 27.44 1.44
C ARG A 177 18.51 28.80 1.93
N ASP A 178 19.18 29.53 1.07
CA ASP A 178 19.70 30.86 1.42
C ASP A 178 18.55 31.82 1.76
N ASN A 179 18.77 32.69 2.75
CA ASN A 179 17.84 33.76 3.17
C ASN A 179 16.42 33.29 3.58
N ALA A 180 16.25 32.04 4.01
CA ALA A 180 15.01 31.57 4.61
C ALA A 180 15.29 30.68 5.81
N GLU A 181 14.29 30.52 6.67
CA GLU A 181 14.37 29.55 7.75
C GLU A 181 14.43 28.12 7.21
N ARG A 182 15.08 27.25 7.99
CA ARG A 182 15.17 25.82 7.68
C ARG A 182 13.78 25.19 7.75
N ILE A 183 13.44 24.43 6.72
CA ILE A 183 12.23 23.63 6.69
C ILE A 183 12.54 22.26 7.28
N GLU A 184 11.79 21.87 8.30
CA GLU A 184 11.78 20.51 8.80
C GLU A 184 10.35 19.97 8.82
N ARG A 185 10.16 18.80 8.22
CA ARG A 185 8.90 18.08 8.26
C ARG A 185 9.15 16.63 8.62
N LYS A 186 8.44 16.13 9.62
CA LYS A 186 8.49 14.73 10.05
C LYS A 186 7.08 14.21 10.13
N THR A 187 6.78 13.15 9.41
CA THR A 187 5.51 12.44 9.48
C THR A 187 5.76 10.98 9.82
N MET A 188 4.93 10.41 10.69
CA MET A 188 4.90 8.99 10.96
C MET A 188 3.44 8.56 11.08
N SER A 189 3.08 7.39 10.59
CA SER A 189 1.75 6.80 10.79
C SER A 189 1.87 5.31 11.03
N LEU A 190 1.07 4.80 11.97
CA LEU A 190 0.87 3.38 12.20
C LEU A 190 -0.63 3.11 12.15
N ALA A 191 -1.06 2.37 11.14
CA ALA A 191 -2.42 1.89 10.98
C ALA A 191 -2.48 0.38 11.22
N ILE A 192 -3.49 -0.07 11.95
CA ILE A 192 -3.77 -1.49 12.20
C ILE A 192 -5.25 -1.71 11.92
N GLN A 193 -5.55 -2.71 11.10
CA GLN A 193 -6.90 -3.07 10.71
C GLN A 193 -7.13 -4.56 10.95
N ARG A 194 -8.29 -4.89 11.54
CA ARG A 194 -8.77 -6.25 11.68
C ARG A 194 -10.02 -6.46 10.86
N TYR A 195 -10.01 -7.45 9.99
CA TYR A 195 -11.14 -7.83 9.14
C TYR A 195 -12.05 -8.84 9.86
N LEU A 196 -13.35 -8.61 9.80
CA LEU A 196 -14.42 -9.34 10.47
C LEU A 196 -15.55 -9.64 9.48
N LYS A 197 -15.38 -10.64 8.62
CA LYS A 197 -16.28 -10.96 7.50
C LYS A 197 -16.58 -9.73 6.64
N GLN A 198 -17.72 -9.07 6.89
CA GLN A 198 -18.11 -7.88 6.14
C GLN A 198 -17.64 -6.56 6.72
N TRP A 199 -17.26 -6.61 7.98
CA TRP A 199 -16.85 -5.47 8.76
C TRP A 199 -15.33 -5.44 8.90
N TYR A 200 -14.81 -4.28 9.25
CA TYR A 200 -13.47 -4.15 9.77
C TYR A 200 -13.49 -3.18 10.94
N ILE A 201 -12.53 -3.35 11.84
CA ILE A 201 -12.19 -2.36 12.85
C ILE A 201 -10.78 -1.87 12.54
N SER A 202 -10.53 -0.59 12.78
CA SER A 202 -9.24 0.03 12.51
C SER A 202 -8.82 0.92 13.66
N GLY A 203 -7.53 0.95 13.94
CA GLY A 203 -6.87 1.93 14.79
C GLY A 203 -5.72 2.55 14.02
N GLU A 204 -5.54 3.85 14.16
CA GLU A 204 -4.44 4.58 13.56
C GLU A 204 -3.86 5.55 14.59
N ILE A 205 -2.55 5.73 14.54
CA ILE A 205 -1.90 6.86 15.20
C ILE A 205 -0.98 7.53 14.19
N SER A 206 -1.10 8.83 14.03
CA SER A 206 -0.20 9.62 13.22
C SER A 206 0.49 10.71 14.02
N TYR A 207 1.72 11.02 13.62
CA TYR A 207 2.56 12.08 14.16
C TYR A 207 2.96 13.02 13.03
N LEU A 208 2.89 14.33 13.30
CA LEU A 208 3.37 15.38 12.42
C LEU A 208 4.17 16.42 13.21
N GLN A 209 5.34 16.77 12.69
CA GLN A 209 6.06 18.00 13.02
C GLN A 209 6.31 18.76 11.71
N SER A 210 6.10 20.08 11.72
CA SER A 210 6.26 20.89 10.51
C SER A 210 6.57 22.34 10.87
N THR A 211 7.78 22.82 10.56
CA THR A 211 8.15 24.22 10.79
C THR A 211 7.31 25.18 9.95
N GLU A 212 7.04 24.84 8.68
CA GLU A 212 6.18 25.62 7.77
C GLU A 212 4.72 25.80 8.27
N GLN A 213 4.18 24.85 9.04
CA GLN A 213 2.83 24.97 9.61
C GLN A 213 2.86 25.52 11.05
N GLY A 214 4.03 25.85 11.59
CA GLY A 214 4.19 26.23 12.99
C GLY A 214 3.90 25.10 13.99
N ILE A 215 3.82 23.84 13.54
CA ILE A 215 3.46 22.69 14.37
C ILE A 215 4.73 22.10 14.97
N ARG A 216 4.82 22.16 16.30
CA ARG A 216 5.91 21.52 17.06
C ARG A 216 5.66 20.02 17.15
N ASN A 217 4.46 19.63 17.56
CA ASN A 217 4.01 18.23 17.62
C ASN A 217 2.51 18.17 17.33
N ARG A 218 2.09 17.26 16.44
CA ARG A 218 0.68 16.86 16.30
C ARG A 218 0.62 15.34 16.42
N ILE A 219 -0.08 14.83 17.43
CA ILE A 219 -0.37 13.42 17.59
C ILE A 219 -1.86 13.21 17.33
N THR A 220 -2.20 12.25 16.48
CA THR A 220 -3.59 12.04 16.05
C THR A 220 -3.94 10.57 16.17
N PRO A 221 -4.33 10.08 17.36
CA PRO A 221 -4.97 8.77 17.49
C PRO A 221 -6.37 8.81 16.84
N ALA A 222 -6.68 7.77 16.09
CA ALA A 222 -7.97 7.52 15.51
C ALA A 222 -8.37 6.05 15.70
N ALA A 223 -9.66 5.81 15.86
CA ALA A 223 -10.21 4.46 15.91
C ALA A 223 -11.57 4.45 15.20
N GLY A 224 -11.86 3.38 14.48
CA GLY A 224 -13.08 3.29 13.70
C GLY A 224 -13.46 1.88 13.33
N ALA A 225 -14.60 1.79 12.66
CA ALA A 225 -15.09 0.56 12.07
C ALA A 225 -15.78 0.89 10.75
N GLY A 226 -15.79 -0.08 9.85
CA GLY A 226 -16.50 0.07 8.59
C GLY A 226 -16.93 -1.25 8.01
N ARG A 227 -17.58 -1.17 6.86
CA ARG A 227 -18.13 -2.30 6.13
C ARG A 227 -17.73 -2.19 4.68
N LEU A 228 -17.29 -3.31 4.11
CA LEU A 228 -17.16 -3.44 2.67
C LEU A 228 -18.56 -3.73 2.13
N LEU A 229 -19.16 -2.80 1.38
CA LEU A 229 -20.47 -2.96 0.74
C LEU A 229 -20.34 -3.86 -0.50
N ILE A 230 -19.31 -3.64 -1.30
CA ILE A 230 -18.98 -4.45 -2.48
C ILE A 230 -17.55 -4.94 -2.34
N ALA A 231 -17.32 -6.22 -2.62
CA ALA A 231 -16.00 -6.82 -2.70
C ALA A 231 -16.02 -7.85 -3.83
N SER A 232 -15.25 -7.60 -4.87
CA SER A 232 -15.08 -8.48 -6.02
C SER A 232 -13.66 -8.32 -6.57
N ASN A 233 -13.28 -9.11 -7.56
CA ASN A 233 -11.98 -9.00 -8.22
C ASN A 233 -11.78 -7.65 -8.95
N LYS A 234 -12.87 -6.95 -9.32
CA LYS A 234 -12.83 -5.67 -10.05
C LYS A 234 -13.34 -4.46 -9.27
N LEU A 235 -14.22 -4.66 -8.30
CA LEU A 235 -14.92 -3.59 -7.61
C LEU A 235 -14.84 -3.75 -6.10
N PHE A 236 -14.46 -2.67 -5.42
CA PHE A 236 -14.53 -2.56 -3.98
C PHE A 236 -15.27 -1.28 -3.61
N TRP A 237 -16.20 -1.38 -2.69
CA TRP A 237 -16.84 -0.22 -2.08
C TRP A 237 -16.82 -0.38 -0.57
N ILE A 238 -16.18 0.55 0.10
CA ILE A 238 -15.97 0.56 1.54
C ILE A 238 -16.66 1.79 2.10
N VAL A 239 -17.39 1.61 3.18
CA VAL A 239 -17.91 2.71 4.00
C VAL A 239 -17.46 2.51 5.44
N GLY A 240 -17.18 3.59 6.16
CA GLY A 240 -16.72 3.49 7.52
C GLY A 240 -16.97 4.75 8.32
N THR A 241 -16.85 4.62 9.62
CA THR A 241 -16.88 5.74 10.55
C THR A 241 -15.89 5.51 11.69
N GLY A 242 -15.45 6.60 12.31
CA GLY A 242 -14.51 6.54 13.42
C GLY A 242 -14.50 7.82 14.21
N LEU A 243 -13.67 7.86 15.23
CA LEU A 243 -13.34 9.06 15.98
C LEU A 243 -11.86 9.34 15.82
N THR A 244 -11.56 10.60 15.61
CA THR A 244 -10.19 11.12 15.55
C THR A 244 -10.02 12.15 16.66
N TYR A 245 -8.93 12.06 17.40
CA TYR A 245 -8.57 13.04 18.41
C TYR A 245 -7.25 13.70 18.03
N ASN A 246 -7.28 15.00 17.75
CA ASN A 246 -6.11 15.78 17.36
C ASN A 246 -5.49 16.44 18.60
N ILE A 247 -4.21 16.18 18.81
CA ILE A 247 -3.40 16.74 19.90
C ILE A 247 -2.34 17.63 19.25
N GLU A 248 -2.61 18.93 19.12
CA GLU A 248 -1.77 19.89 18.41
C GLU A 248 -1.04 20.83 19.37
N ASP A 249 0.28 20.76 19.38
CA ASP A 249 1.17 21.69 20.05
C ASP A 249 1.94 22.49 19.00
N PHE A 250 1.83 23.81 19.06
CA PHE A 250 2.46 24.72 18.13
C PHE A 250 3.78 25.27 18.71
N PHE A 251 4.61 25.87 17.86
CA PHE A 251 5.79 26.59 18.33
C PHE A 251 5.40 27.78 19.21
N ASP A 252 4.30 28.46 18.84
CA ASP A 252 3.57 29.38 19.71
C ASP A 252 2.54 28.62 20.56
N SER A 253 2.81 28.49 21.86
CA SER A 253 1.95 27.78 22.80
C SER A 253 0.53 28.35 22.93
N GLN A 254 0.29 29.60 22.55
CA GLN A 254 -1.05 30.21 22.60
C GLN A 254 -2.02 29.59 21.59
N LEU A 255 -1.49 28.93 20.55
CA LEU A 255 -2.26 28.27 19.51
C LEU A 255 -2.52 26.78 19.80
N ASN A 256 -2.01 26.25 20.92
CA ASN A 256 -2.19 24.84 21.28
C ASN A 256 -3.67 24.46 21.33
N LYS A 257 -3.99 23.32 20.73
CA LYS A 257 -5.37 22.90 20.55
C LYS A 257 -5.51 21.41 20.73
N ARG A 258 -6.69 21.03 21.22
CA ARG A 258 -7.17 19.66 21.25
C ARG A 258 -8.53 19.63 20.58
N SER A 259 -8.76 18.69 19.68
CA SER A 259 -10.06 18.56 19.02
C SER A 259 -10.45 17.11 18.80
N THR A 260 -11.75 16.85 18.88
CA THR A 260 -12.33 15.55 18.56
C THR A 260 -13.21 15.71 17.34
N GLU A 261 -13.05 14.82 16.38
CA GLU A 261 -13.80 14.81 15.13
C GLU A 261 -14.39 13.42 14.91
N LEU A 262 -15.63 13.39 14.43
CA LEU A 262 -16.18 12.18 13.85
C LEU A 262 -15.59 12.05 12.45
N GLN A 263 -15.17 10.85 12.08
CA GLN A 263 -14.69 10.51 10.76
C GLN A 263 -15.77 9.73 10.02
N LEU A 264 -16.05 10.10 8.78
CA LEU A 264 -16.96 9.39 7.87
C LEU A 264 -16.20 9.09 6.58
N ILE A 265 -16.04 7.83 6.23
CA ILE A 265 -15.23 7.40 5.10
C ILE A 265 -16.12 6.70 4.08
N THR A 266 -15.95 7.03 2.81
CA THR A 266 -16.38 6.17 1.70
C THR A 266 -15.25 6.07 0.68
N GLN A 267 -14.95 4.86 0.25
CA GLN A 267 -13.93 4.59 -0.76
C GLN A 267 -14.50 3.63 -1.79
N PHE A 268 -14.40 3.98 -3.05
CA PHE A 268 -14.81 3.14 -4.16
C PHE A 268 -13.62 2.96 -5.10
N ASP A 269 -13.29 1.70 -5.36
CA ASP A 269 -12.22 1.29 -6.25
C ASP A 269 -12.79 0.39 -7.35
N MET A 270 -12.38 0.66 -8.58
CA MET A 270 -12.68 -0.09 -9.78
C MET A 270 -11.38 -0.37 -10.51
N PHE A 271 -11.14 -1.65 -10.80
CA PHE A 271 -9.92 -2.15 -11.43
C PHE A 271 -10.25 -2.89 -12.71
N ASN A 272 -9.47 -2.62 -13.74
CA ASN A 272 -9.52 -3.31 -15.03
C ASN A 272 -10.94 -3.48 -15.60
N PHE A 273 -11.73 -2.40 -15.53
CA PHE A 273 -13.06 -2.36 -16.11
C PHE A 273 -12.96 -1.77 -17.51
N GLU A 274 -12.80 -2.63 -18.52
CA GLU A 274 -12.59 -2.21 -19.91
C GLU A 274 -11.40 -1.23 -20.06
N ASN A 275 -10.24 -1.61 -19.49
CA ASN A 275 -9.02 -0.80 -19.43
C ASN A 275 -9.12 0.47 -18.55
N LEU A 276 -10.20 0.61 -17.78
CA LEU A 276 -10.37 1.69 -16.81
C LEU A 276 -9.99 1.23 -15.40
N ASN A 277 -9.16 2.03 -14.76
CA ASN A 277 -8.87 1.97 -13.33
C ASN A 277 -9.32 3.27 -12.69
N PHE A 278 -10.09 3.18 -11.61
CA PHE A 278 -10.71 4.32 -10.96
C PHE A 278 -10.71 4.12 -9.44
N THR A 279 -10.23 5.13 -8.72
CA THR A 279 -10.28 5.20 -7.26
C THR A 279 -10.86 6.54 -6.86
N THR A 280 -11.84 6.52 -5.96
CA THR A 280 -12.39 7.72 -5.32
C THR A 280 -12.52 7.48 -3.83
N LYS A 281 -12.01 8.40 -3.02
CA LYS A 281 -12.06 8.33 -1.55
C LYS A 281 -12.48 9.68 -1.01
N VAL A 282 -13.54 9.69 -0.21
CA VAL A 282 -14.03 10.87 0.50
C VAL A 282 -13.94 10.57 2.00
N ILE A 283 -13.36 11.50 2.75
CA ILE A 283 -13.38 11.48 4.21
C ILE A 283 -13.99 12.80 4.70
N GLY A 284 -15.09 12.72 5.44
CA GLY A 284 -15.69 13.86 6.13
C GLY A 284 -15.31 13.87 7.60
N PHE A 285 -15.01 15.05 8.13
CA PHE A 285 -14.64 15.28 9.53
C PHE A 285 -15.55 16.35 10.18
N PRO A 286 -16.82 16.03 10.50
CA PRO A 286 -17.60 16.89 11.38
C PRO A 286 -16.95 16.95 12.77
N SER A 287 -16.64 18.17 13.23
CA SER A 287 -16.05 18.36 14.54
C SER A 287 -17.09 18.16 15.64
N LEU A 288 -16.70 17.44 16.68
CA LEU A 288 -17.49 17.21 17.89
C LEU A 288 -17.11 18.19 19.00
N SER A 289 -15.89 18.72 18.98
CA SER A 289 -15.38 19.68 19.96
C SER A 289 -15.45 21.14 19.49
N GLU A 290 -15.48 21.37 18.17
CA GLU A 290 -15.49 22.71 17.58
C GLU A 290 -16.80 22.98 16.86
N ARG A 291 -17.64 23.85 17.44
CA ARG A 291 -18.99 24.03 16.97
C ARG A 291 -19.03 24.52 15.52
N GLY A 292 -19.69 23.75 14.67
CA GLY A 292 -19.94 24.11 13.27
C GLY A 292 -18.75 23.90 12.33
N ARG A 293 -17.61 23.37 12.81
CA ARG A 293 -16.48 23.03 11.94
C ARG A 293 -16.71 21.70 11.23
N PHE A 294 -16.41 21.66 9.95
CA PHE A 294 -16.51 20.50 9.08
C PHE A 294 -15.39 20.54 8.05
N ARG A 295 -14.65 19.44 7.96
CA ARG A 295 -13.57 19.26 6.98
C ARG A 295 -13.86 18.12 6.02
N VAL A 296 -13.31 18.19 4.82
CA VAL A 296 -13.42 17.14 3.80
C VAL A 296 -12.08 16.92 3.15
N ASP A 297 -11.65 15.67 3.13
CA ASP A 297 -10.53 15.22 2.30
C ASP A 297 -11.10 14.38 1.16
N TYR A 298 -10.79 14.76 -0.07
CA TYR A 298 -11.21 14.07 -1.28
C TYR A 298 -10.01 13.71 -2.14
N ASN A 299 -9.96 12.44 -2.57
CA ASN A 299 -8.94 11.90 -3.45
C ASN A 299 -9.62 11.17 -4.60
N PHE A 300 -9.19 11.46 -5.82
CA PHE A 300 -9.67 10.86 -7.06
C PHE A 300 -8.48 10.52 -7.94
N VAL A 301 -8.47 9.31 -8.47
CA VAL A 301 -7.49 8.83 -9.45
C VAL A 301 -8.23 8.07 -10.54
N LEU A 302 -7.97 8.45 -11.78
CA LEU A 302 -8.47 7.79 -12.98
C LEU A 302 -7.29 7.45 -13.86
N LYS A 303 -7.19 6.20 -14.30
CA LYS A 303 -6.24 5.77 -15.32
C LYS A 303 -7.00 5.00 -16.39
N TYR A 304 -6.80 5.36 -17.65
CA TYR A 304 -7.35 4.67 -18.80
C TYR A 304 -6.20 4.15 -19.66
N ASP A 305 -6.08 2.83 -19.78
CA ASP A 305 -5.06 2.18 -20.57
C ASP A 305 -5.48 2.14 -22.05
N LEU A 306 -4.58 2.57 -22.93
CA LEU A 306 -4.74 2.70 -24.37
C LEU A 306 -3.91 1.64 -25.09
N PRO A 307 -4.16 1.40 -26.40
CA PRO A 307 -3.30 0.54 -27.21
C PRO A 307 -1.83 0.99 -27.18
N PHE A 308 -0.91 0.04 -27.45
CA PHE A 308 0.55 0.27 -27.47
C PHE A 308 1.13 0.69 -26.12
N ASP A 309 0.52 0.22 -25.02
CA ASP A 309 0.93 0.47 -23.63
C ASP A 309 0.91 1.97 -23.24
N PHE A 310 0.19 2.80 -24.00
CA PHE A 310 -0.10 4.18 -23.62
C PHE A 310 -1.16 4.25 -22.54
N TYR A 311 -1.23 5.34 -21.79
CA TYR A 311 -2.32 5.59 -20.86
C TYR A 311 -2.60 7.08 -20.69
N ILE A 312 -3.83 7.41 -20.31
CA ILE A 312 -4.20 8.72 -19.79
C ILE A 312 -4.46 8.59 -18.30
N LYS A 313 -3.93 9.51 -17.51
CA LYS A 313 -4.13 9.54 -16.07
C LYS A 313 -4.62 10.92 -15.64
N ALA A 314 -5.63 10.95 -14.77
CA ALA A 314 -6.09 12.14 -14.08
C ALA A 314 -6.11 11.89 -12.57
N GLU A 315 -5.63 12.86 -11.81
CA GLU A 315 -5.57 12.83 -10.35
C GLU A 315 -6.15 14.14 -9.82
N PHE A 316 -6.98 14.05 -8.79
CA PHE A 316 -7.52 15.21 -8.10
C PHE A 316 -7.49 14.99 -6.60
N THR A 317 -6.92 15.93 -5.88
CA THR A 317 -6.96 15.99 -4.42
C THR A 317 -7.59 17.31 -3.99
N LEU A 318 -8.39 17.27 -2.93
CA LEU A 318 -9.04 18.43 -2.34
C LEU A 318 -9.03 18.27 -0.81
N ASN A 319 -8.60 19.31 -0.12
CA ASN A 319 -8.71 19.46 1.33
C ASN A 319 -9.57 20.70 1.58
N TYR A 320 -10.74 20.52 2.18
CA TYR A 320 -11.67 21.59 2.52
C TYR A 320 -11.80 21.72 4.03
N ASP A 321 -11.80 22.94 4.54
CA ASP A 321 -12.07 23.28 5.94
C ASP A 321 -12.93 24.55 5.97
N ASN A 322 -14.11 24.49 6.55
CA ASN A 322 -14.98 25.66 6.65
C ASN A 322 -14.55 26.65 7.76
N GLN A 323 -13.62 26.26 8.63
CA GLN A 323 -13.03 27.12 9.68
C GLN A 323 -11.50 26.96 9.70
N PRO A 324 -10.80 27.36 8.61
CA PRO A 324 -9.36 27.22 8.50
C PRO A 324 -8.64 28.19 9.44
N ALA A 325 -7.38 27.88 9.80
CA ALA A 325 -6.56 28.74 10.65
C ALA A 325 -6.31 30.13 10.03
N VAL A 326 -6.25 30.20 8.69
CA VAL A 326 -6.14 31.46 7.93
C VAL A 326 -7.46 31.68 7.18
N VAL A 327 -8.20 32.72 7.57
CA VAL A 327 -9.49 33.06 6.98
C VAL A 327 -9.34 33.30 5.47
N GLY A 328 -10.25 32.72 4.68
CA GLY A 328 -10.21 32.77 3.22
C GLY A 328 -9.60 31.52 2.57
N ASN A 329 -8.83 30.72 3.31
CA ASN A 329 -8.22 29.50 2.80
C ASN A 329 -9.10 28.26 3.06
N PHE A 330 -10.32 28.28 2.52
CA PHE A 330 -11.33 27.24 2.80
C PHE A 330 -11.11 25.93 2.02
N ALA A 331 -10.37 25.98 0.91
CA ALA A 331 -10.14 24.84 0.03
C ALA A 331 -8.75 24.89 -0.58
N ASP A 332 -8.01 23.80 -0.47
CA ASP A 332 -6.73 23.56 -1.15
C ASP A 332 -6.88 22.33 -2.06
N TYR A 333 -6.62 22.49 -3.36
CA TYR A 333 -6.81 21.42 -4.33
C TYR A 333 -5.65 21.33 -5.32
N VAL A 334 -5.36 20.10 -5.74
CA VAL A 334 -4.39 19.80 -6.80
C VAL A 334 -5.08 18.94 -7.85
N PHE A 335 -5.08 19.41 -9.09
CA PHE A 335 -5.48 18.63 -10.24
C PHE A 335 -4.25 18.35 -11.11
N SER A 336 -4.05 17.10 -11.47
CA SER A 336 -3.01 16.67 -12.40
C SER A 336 -3.63 15.79 -13.47
N SER A 337 -3.22 15.98 -14.72
CA SER A 337 -3.60 15.10 -15.83
C SER A 337 -2.42 14.93 -16.75
N GLY A 338 -2.24 13.73 -17.29
CA GLY A 338 -1.11 13.40 -18.14
C GLY A 338 -1.36 12.24 -19.07
N PHE A 339 -0.51 12.16 -20.09
CA PHE A 339 -0.40 11.03 -21.00
C PHE A 339 0.95 10.35 -20.72
N GLY A 340 0.94 9.02 -20.61
CA GLY A 340 2.13 8.24 -20.32
C GLY A 340 2.23 6.99 -21.18
N TRP A 341 3.37 6.31 -21.07
CA TRP A 341 3.68 5.08 -21.79
C TRP A 341 4.43 4.14 -20.83
N GLU A 342 4.02 2.87 -20.77
CA GLU A 342 4.69 1.84 -19.96
C GLU A 342 5.46 0.88 -20.87
N LEU A 343 6.75 0.68 -20.59
CA LEU A 343 7.54 -0.38 -21.22
C LEU A 343 7.45 -1.64 -20.36
N LYS A 344 6.98 -2.75 -20.95
CA LYS A 344 6.91 -4.07 -20.29
C LYS A 344 8.28 -4.78 -20.29
#